data_AF-A0A0C2HV06-F1
#
_entry.id   AF-A0A0C2HV06-F1
#
_cell.length_a   1.000
_cell.length_b   1.000
_cell.length_c   1.000
_cell.angle_alpha   90.00
_cell.angle_beta   90.00
_cell.angle_gamma   90.00
#
_symmetry.space_group_name_H-M   'P 1'
#
loop_
_entity.id
_entity.type
_entity.pdbx_description
1 polymer ?
#
loop_
_entity_poly.entity_id
_entity_poly.type
_entity_poly.pdbx_seq_one_letter_code
_entity_poly.pdbx_strand_id
1 'polypeptide(L)' 'MAEAFGGVRGVAKAAELNPTQLYRTLSAEGNPAVSSLTAILRVMGLRLAVQPLTAH' A
#
# COMPACT_ATOMS: atom_id res chain seq x y z
N MET A 1 -5.74 4.39 -10.64
CA MET A 1 -5.31 5.08 -9.39
C MET A 1 -3.80 5.16 -9.27
N ALA A 2 -3.06 4.04 -9.29
CA ALA A 2 -1.58 4.06 -9.24
C ALA A 2 -0.93 4.83 -10.42
N GLU A 3 -1.53 4.79 -11.61
CA GLU A 3 -1.07 5.56 -12.80
C GLU A 3 -0.95 7.07 -12.53
N ALA A 4 -1.87 7.64 -11.74
CA ALA A 4 -1.84 9.07 -11.37
C ALA A 4 -0.65 9.44 -10.46
N PHE A 5 0.03 8.44 -9.89
CA PHE A 5 1.21 8.59 -9.03
C PHE A 5 2.48 8.00 -9.68
N GLY A 6 2.52 7.89 -11.02
CA GLY A 6 3.67 7.35 -11.75
C GLY A 6 3.71 5.82 -11.82
N GLY A 7 2.55 5.17 -11.70
CA GLY A 7 2.41 3.72 -11.72
C GLY A 7 2.95 3.05 -10.44
N VAL A 8 2.92 1.73 -10.39
CA VAL A 8 3.34 0.94 -9.21
C VAL A 8 4.82 1.21 -8.83
N ARG A 9 5.68 1.48 -9.83
CA ARG A 9 7.09 1.82 -9.60
C ARG A 9 7.28 3.21 -8.98
N GLY A 10 6.47 4.19 -9.39
CA GLY A 10 6.49 5.55 -8.82
C GLY A 10 6.10 5.55 -7.35
N VAL A 11 5.02 4.83 -7.03
CA VAL A 11 4.54 4.65 -5.64
C VAL A 11 5.58 3.90 -4.79
N ALA A 12 6.21 2.84 -5.32
CA ALA A 12 7.24 2.10 -4.60
C ALA A 12 8.44 2.98 -4.21
N LYS A 13 8.91 3.80 -5.16
CA LYS A 13 10.02 4.72 -4.94
C LYS A 13 9.66 5.81 -3.94
N ALA A 14 8.48 6.39 -4.05
CA ALA A 14 8.00 7.43 -3.13
C ALA A 14 7.74 6.90 -1.71
N ALA A 15 7.38 5.62 -1.58
CA ALA A 15 7.20 4.96 -0.29
C ALA A 15 8.50 4.39 0.30
N GLU A 16 9.64 4.56 -0.39
CA GLU A 16 10.94 3.96 -0.02
C GLU A 16 10.89 2.43 0.17
N LEU A 17 9.98 1.77 -0.54
CA LEU A 17 9.78 0.33 -0.46
C LEU A 17 10.57 -0.37 -1.56
N ASN A 18 11.14 -1.53 -1.22
CA ASN A 18 11.81 -2.38 -2.20
C ASN A 18 10.77 -2.82 -3.27
N PRO A 19 10.96 -2.52 -4.57
CA PRO A 19 10.00 -2.83 -5.63
C PRO A 19 9.64 -4.32 -5.70
N THR A 20 10.58 -5.20 -5.36
CA THR A 20 10.40 -6.65 -5.34
C THR A 20 9.55 -7.12 -4.15
N GLN A 21 9.63 -6.41 -3.01
CA GLN A 21 8.68 -6.61 -1.89
C GLN A 21 7.32 -6.04 -2.24
N LEU A 22 7.27 -4.89 -2.90
CA LEU A 22 6.02 -4.23 -3.25
C LEU A 22 5.17 -5.05 -4.23
N TYR A 23 5.80 -5.66 -5.24
CA TYR A 23 5.13 -6.62 -6.14
C TYR A 23 4.64 -7.88 -5.41
N ARG A 24 5.39 -8.36 -4.41
CA ARG A 24 5.00 -9.52 -3.59
C ARG A 24 3.92 -9.19 -2.57
N THR A 25 3.83 -7.93 -2.15
CA THR A 25 2.86 -7.38 -1.22
C THR A 25 1.55 -7.01 -1.92
N LEU A 26 1.61 -6.55 -3.17
CA LEU A 26 0.44 -6.19 -3.98
C LEU A 26 -0.06 -7.34 -4.88
N SER A 27 0.56 -8.52 -4.85
CA SER A 27 0.03 -9.68 -5.56
C SER A 27 -1.22 -10.22 -4.85
N ALA A 28 -2.07 -10.93 -5.58
CA ALA A 28 -3.28 -11.55 -5.04
C ALA A 28 -2.99 -12.56 -3.90
N GLU A 29 -1.78 -13.12 -3.84
CA GLU A 29 -1.30 -14.04 -2.81
C GLU A 29 -0.37 -13.37 -1.78
N GLY A 30 -0.14 -12.06 -1.92
CA GLY A 30 0.77 -11.30 -1.09
C GLY A 30 0.21 -11.04 0.31
N ASN A 31 1.05 -11.20 1.33
CA ASN A 31 0.75 -10.74 2.68
C ASN A 31 1.53 -9.44 2.98
N PRO A 32 0.95 -8.25 2.71
CA PRO A 32 1.56 -6.98 3.08
C PRO A 32 1.94 -6.93 4.56
N ALA A 33 3.14 -6.45 4.85
CA ALA A 33 3.36 -5.85 6.16
C ALA A 33 2.49 -4.58 6.29
N VAL A 34 1.89 -4.38 7.46
CA VAL A 34 1.08 -3.17 7.76
C VAL A 34 1.89 -1.89 7.55
N SER A 35 3.20 -1.93 7.79
CA SER A 35 4.13 -0.82 7.52
C SER A 35 4.16 -0.42 6.04
N SER A 36 4.23 -1.41 5.13
CA SER A 36 4.21 -1.18 3.69
C SER A 36 2.88 -0.57 3.24
N LEU A 37 1.76 -1.09 3.76
CA LEU A 37 0.42 -0.60 3.44
C LEU A 37 0.25 0.87 3.89
N THR A 38 0.76 1.20 5.08
CA THR A 38 0.71 2.57 5.62
C THR A 38 1.57 3.54 4.82
N ALA A 39 2.75 3.14 4.37
CA ALA A 39 3.63 3.97 3.54
C ALA A 39 3.00 4.27 2.17
N ILE A 40 2.37 3.28 1.53
CA ILE A 40 1.64 3.45 0.28
C ILE A 40 0.47 4.43 0.46
N LEU A 41 -0.34 4.23 1.51
CA LEU A 41 -1.47 5.11 1.79
C LEU A 41 -1.03 6.56 1.98
N ARG A 42 0.07 6.81 2.71
CA ARG A 42 0.62 8.17 2.92
C ARG A 42 1.00 8.87 1.62
N VAL A 43 1.68 8.18 0.70
CA VAL A 43 2.05 8.74 -0.61
C VAL A 43 0.80 9.12 -1.41
N MET A 44 -0.28 8.35 -1.26
CA MET A 44 -1.56 8.60 -1.92
C MET A 44 -2.44 9.64 -1.21
N GLY A 45 -1.97 10.25 -0.11
CA GLY A 45 -2.75 11.19 0.70
C GLY A 45 -3.87 10.52 1.51
N LEU A 46 -3.76 9.21 1.77
CA LEU A 46 -4.74 8.38 2.48
C LEU A 46 -4.20 7.94 3.85
N ARG A 47 -5.10 7.52 4.74
CA ARG A 47 -4.74 6.94 6.05
C ARG A 47 -5.48 5.63 6.30
N LEU A 48 -4.84 4.71 7.03
CA LEU A 48 -5.49 3.51 7.56
C LEU A 48 -6.35 3.90 8.77
N ALA A 49 -7.57 3.39 8.85
CA ALA A 49 -8.44 3.52 10.01
C ALA A 49 -9.03 2.15 10.36
N VAL A 50 -9.10 1.85 11.66
CA VAL A 50 -9.76 0.65 12.19
C VAL A 50 -11.11 1.05 12.74
N GLN A 51 -12.15 0.32 12.36
CA GLN A 51 -13.51 0.50 12.89
C GLN A 51 -13.95 -0.78 13.59
N PRO A 52 -14.79 -0.69 14.64
CA PRO A 52 -15.41 -1.87 15.22
C PRO A 52 -16.23 -2.60 14.16
N LEU A 53 -16.21 -3.93 14.20
CA LEU A 53 -17.17 -4.72 13.43
C LEU A 53 -18.57 -4.45 14.01
N THR A 54 -19.53 -4.13 13.15
CA THR A 54 -20.93 -4.13 13.54
C THR A 54 -21.30 -5.58 13.83
N ALA A 55 -21.33 -5.98 15.10
CA ALA A 55 -21.81 -7.28 15.49
C ALA A 55 -23.31 -7.38 15.15
N HIS A 56 -23.68 -8.42 14.41
CA HIS A 56 -25.08 -8.83 14.24
C HIS A 56 -25.47 -9.81 15.35
#